data_AF-A0A126R9X5-F1
#
_entry.id   AF-A0A126R9X5-F1
#
_cell.length_a   1.000
_cell.length_b   1.000
_cell.length_c   1.000
_cell.angle_alpha   90.00
_cell.angle_beta   90.00
_cell.angle_gamma   90.00
#
_symmetry.space_group_name_H-M   'P 1'
#
loop_
_entity.id
_entity.type
_entity.pdbx_description
1 polymer ?
#
loop_
_entity_poly.entity_id
_entity_poly.type
_entity_poly.pdbx_seq_one_letter_code
_entity_poly.pdbx_strand_id
1 'polypeptide(L)'
;MAYALYQIIVILLDVLWWIIIIQAIMSWLIAFNVINTSSDVVRTVMVALDRMTAPIYNPIRRVMPDLGALDLSPMVVLLAILIIRQAILPPIFGLV
;
A
#
# COMPACT_ATOMS: atom_id res chain seq x y z
N MET A 1 -27.94 -4.23 -7.92
CA MET A 1 -27.17 -5.05 -6.96
C MET A 1 -25.70 -5.14 -7.34
N ALA A 2 -25.33 -5.59 -8.55
CA ALA A 2 -23.94 -5.70 -8.99
C ALA A 2 -23.13 -4.39 -8.90
N TYR A 3 -23.75 -3.26 -9.28
CA TYR A 3 -23.12 -1.93 -9.17
C TYR A 3 -22.78 -1.55 -7.71
N ALA A 4 -23.67 -1.83 -6.76
CA ALA A 4 -23.41 -1.54 -5.35
C ALA A 4 -22.25 -2.39 -4.80
N LEU A 5 -22.18 -3.66 -5.19
CA LEU A 5 -21.07 -4.54 -4.82
C LEU A 5 -19.74 -4.05 -5.41
N TYR A 6 -19.72 -3.68 -6.69
CA TYR A 6 -18.56 -3.04 -7.32
C TYR A 6 -18.11 -1.80 -6.54
N GLN A 7 -19.06 -0.92 -6.19
CA GLN A 7 -18.76 0.33 -5.51
C GLN A 7 -18.19 0.10 -4.10
N ILE A 8 -18.70 -0.88 -3.36
CA ILE A 8 -18.15 -1.28 -2.05
C ILE A 8 -16.70 -1.74 -2.20
N ILE A 9 -16.41 -2.59 -3.19
CA ILE A 9 -15.05 -3.08 -3.43
C ILE A 9 -14.11 -1.92 -3.78
N VAL A 10 -14.55 -1.01 -4.66
CA VAL A 10 -13.76 0.17 -5.04
C VAL A 10 -13.47 1.06 -3.82
N ILE A 11 -14.46 1.29 -2.95
CA ILE A 11 -14.26 2.08 -1.72
C ILE A 11 -13.22 1.41 -0.81
N LEU A 12 -13.29 0.09 -0.63
CA LEU A 12 -12.32 -0.64 0.17
C LEU A 12 -10.90 -0.55 -0.42
N LEU A 13 -10.78 -0.67 -1.74
CA LEU A 13 -9.50 -0.48 -2.43
C LEU A 13 -8.98 0.95 -2.29
N ASP A 14 -9.84 1.95 -2.32
CA ASP A 14 -9.45 3.37 -2.14
C ASP A 14 -8.95 3.65 -0.72
N VAL A 15 -9.61 3.08 0.30
CA VAL A 15 -9.14 3.15 1.69
C VAL A 15 -7.75 2.50 1.81
N LEU A 16 -7.58 1.32 1.22
CA LEU A 16 -6.30 0.60 1.24
C LEU A 16 -5.21 1.38 0.50
N TRP A 17 -5.55 2.02 -0.62
CA TRP A 17 -4.64 2.88 -1.39
C TRP A 17 -4.11 4.05 -0.54
N TRP A 18 -5.00 4.74 0.20
CA TRP A 18 -4.59 5.82 1.10
C TRP A 18 -3.72 5.35 2.26
N ILE A 19 -4.02 4.19 2.85
CA ILE A 19 -3.20 3.59 3.92
C ILE A 19 -1.78 3.34 3.42
N ILE A 20 -1.65 2.78 2.21
CA ILE A 20 -0.35 2.50 1.60
C ILE A 20 0.42 3.79 1.31
N ILE A 21 -0.24 4.84 0.83
CA ILE A 21 0.40 6.14 0.62
C ILE A 21 0.93 6.71 1.94
N ILE A 22 0.10 6.73 2.99
CA ILE A 22 0.52 7.25 4.29
C ILE A 22 1.73 6.47 4.80
N GLN A 23 1.72 5.15 4.66
CA GLN A 23 2.86 4.32 5.03
C GLN A 23 4.10 4.62 4.18
N ALA A 24 3.97 4.76 2.88
CA ALA A 24 5.08 5.07 1.97
C ALA A 24 5.74 6.40 2.35
N ILE A 25 4.92 7.43 2.59
CA ILE A 25 5.37 8.75 3.04
C ILE A 25 6.08 8.62 4.39
N MET A 26 5.49 7.93 5.37
CA MET A 26 6.12 7.69 6.67
C MET A 26 7.47 6.97 6.54
N SER A 27 7.55 5.96 5.68
CA SER A 27 8.78 5.24 5.39
C SER A 27 9.86 6.16 4.82
N TRP A 28 9.51 7.04 3.88
CA TRP A 28 10.45 8.01 3.32
C TRP A 28 10.89 9.06 4.34
N LEU A 29 9.96 9.60 5.13
CA LEU A 29 10.26 10.58 6.17
C LEU A 29 11.27 10.03 7.20
N ILE A 30 11.17 8.74 7.52
CA ILE A 30 12.12 8.06 8.41
C ILE A 30 13.45 7.78 7.68
N ALA A 31 13.41 7.24 6.45
CA ALA A 31 14.61 6.93 5.68
C ALA A 31 15.49 8.16 5.42
N PHE A 32 14.88 9.33 5.22
CA PHE A 32 15.57 10.61 5.04
C PHE A 32 15.89 11.33 6.36
N ASN A 33 15.72 10.68 7.52
CA ASN A 33 15.93 11.26 8.85
C ASN A 33 15.14 12.57 9.11
N VAL A 34 14.02 12.77 8.41
CA VAL A 34 13.12 13.92 8.64
C VAL A 34 12.38 13.74 9.97
N ILE A 35 12.02 12.50 10.30
CA ILE A 35 11.40 12.13 11.58
C ILE A 35 12.34 11.21 12.35
N ASN A 36 12.54 11.51 13.64
CA ASN A 36 13.40 10.72 14.51
C ASN A 36 12.62 9.53 15.11
N THR A 37 13.09 8.31 14.87
CA THR A 37 12.50 7.05 15.37
C THR A 37 12.89 6.71 16.81
N SER A 38 13.66 7.57 17.48
CA SER A 38 14.04 7.39 18.89
C SER A 38 12.86 7.48 19.87
N SER A 39 11.73 8.05 19.45
CA SER A 39 10.48 8.01 20.22
C SER A 39 9.88 6.60 20.19
N ASP A 40 9.62 6.03 21.38
CA ASP A 40 8.99 4.71 21.55
C ASP A 40 7.64 4.59 20.83
N VAL A 41 6.92 5.71 20.68
CA VAL A 41 5.65 5.79 19.95
C VAL A 41 5.85 5.55 18.47
N VAL A 42 6.83 6.22 17.85
CA VAL A 42 7.14 6.08 16.41
C VAL A 42 7.59 4.67 16.10
N ARG A 43 8.46 4.10 16.94
CA ARG A 43 8.92 2.71 16.80
C ARG A 43 7.78 1.70 16.88
N THR A 44 6.86 1.88 17.82
CA THR A 44 5.72 0.97 17.99
C THR A 44 4.77 1.02 16.79
N VAL A 45 4.45 2.23 16.31
CA VAL A 45 3.61 2.41 15.11
C VAL A 45 4.28 1.79 13.88
N MET A 46 5.59 1.97 13.72
CA MET A 46 6.35 1.39 12.60
C MET A 46 6.31 -0.13 12.61
N VAL A 47 6.57 -0.77 13.75
CA VAL A 47 6.49 -2.24 13.89
C VAL A 47 5.07 -2.76 13.63
N ALA A 48 4.04 -2.03 14.07
CA ALA A 48 2.66 -2.40 13.80
C ALA A 48 2.33 -2.31 12.31
N LEU A 49 2.70 -1.21 11.65
CA LEU A 49 2.50 -1.01 10.21
C LEU A 49 3.27 -2.06 9.39
N ASP A 50 4.52 -2.31 9.72
CA ASP A 50 5.33 -3.33 9.04
C ASP A 50 4.73 -4.72 9.21
N ARG A 51 4.24 -5.09 10.41
CA ARG A 51 3.57 -6.39 10.59
C ARG A 51 2.29 -6.54 9.77
N MET A 52 1.51 -5.46 9.66
CA MET A 52 0.27 -5.47 8.88
C MET A 52 0.53 -5.53 7.37
N THR A 53 1.62 -4.92 6.91
CA THR A 53 1.91 -4.74 5.47
C THR A 53 2.91 -5.76 4.94
N ALA A 54 3.72 -6.38 5.80
CA ALA A 54 4.63 -7.47 5.48
C ALA A 54 4.01 -8.60 4.63
N PRO A 55 2.80 -9.13 4.89
CA PRO A 55 2.23 -10.18 4.04
C PRO A 55 2.01 -9.72 2.58
N ILE A 56 1.78 -8.42 2.36
CA ILE A 56 1.57 -7.84 1.03
C ILE A 56 2.91 -7.45 0.39
N TYR A 57 3.82 -6.84 1.15
CA TYR A 57 5.09 -6.36 0.63
C TYR A 57 6.18 -7.42 0.52
N ASN A 58 6.23 -8.43 1.40
CA ASN A 58 7.27 -9.46 1.35
C ASN A 58 7.31 -10.22 0.00
N PRO A 59 6.18 -10.63 -0.59
CA PRO A 59 6.20 -11.23 -1.93
C PRO A 59 6.77 -10.29 -2.99
N ILE A 60 6.49 -8.98 -2.89
CA ILE A 60 6.92 -7.97 -3.86
C ILE A 60 8.41 -7.67 -3.70
N ARG A 61 8.88 -7.51 -2.45
CA ARG A 61 10.30 -7.32 -2.12
C ARG A 61 11.19 -8.46 -2.58
N ARG A 62 10.66 -9.69 -2.67
CA ARG A 62 11.41 -10.85 -3.22
C ARG A 62 11.69 -10.75 -4.72
N VAL A 63 10.88 -9.98 -5.45
CA VAL A 63 10.98 -9.84 -6.91
C VAL A 63 11.67 -8.53 -7.29
N MET A 64 11.53 -7.50 -6.46
CA MET A 64 12.19 -6.22 -6.69
C MET A 64 13.68 -6.27 -6.33
N PRO A 65 14.53 -5.50 -7.03
CA PRO A 65 15.91 -5.28 -6.61
C PRO A 65 15.94 -4.51 -5.27
N ASP A 66 16.97 -4.74 -4.46
CA ASP A 66 17.21 -3.97 -3.25
C ASP A 66 17.61 -2.53 -3.60
N LEU A 67 16.72 -1.57 -3.31
CA LEU A 67 16.89 -0.14 -3.63
C LEU A 67 17.48 0.66 -2.46
N GLY A 68 18.15 -0.02 -1.53
CA GLY A 68 18.77 0.60 -0.37
C GLY A 68 17.74 1.15 0.62
N ALA A 69 17.86 2.43 0.98
CA ALA A 69 17.02 3.06 2.01
C ALA A 69 15.59 3.37 1.56
N LEU A 70 15.30 3.27 0.26
CA LEU A 70 14.00 3.63 -0.31
C LEU A 70 13.20 2.37 -0.65
N ASP A 71 12.11 2.12 0.08
CA ASP A 71 11.20 1.03 -0.25
C ASP A 71 10.26 1.43 -1.39
N LEU A 72 10.39 0.79 -2.56
CA LEU A 72 9.47 0.96 -3.68
C LEU A 72 8.27 -0.02 -3.65
N SER A 73 8.19 -0.91 -2.67
CA SER A 73 7.10 -1.88 -2.55
C SER A 73 5.74 -1.21 -2.51
N PRO A 74 5.55 -0.09 -1.78
CA PRO A 74 4.30 0.64 -1.81
C PRO A 74 3.90 1.08 -3.22
N MET A 75 4.85 1.54 -4.05
CA MET A 75 4.54 1.97 -5.42
C MET A 75 4.02 0.80 -6.27
N VAL A 76 4.62 -0.37 -6.15
CA VAL A 76 4.16 -1.56 -6.87
C VAL A 76 2.76 -1.97 -6.41
N VAL A 77 2.47 -1.91 -5.11
CA VAL A 77 1.11 -2.21 -4.62
C VAL A 77 0.10 -1.17 -5.08
N LEU A 78 0.43 0.13 -5.06
CA LEU A 78 -0.44 1.18 -5.58
C LEU A 78 -0.75 0.97 -7.06
N LEU A 79 0.25 0.56 -7.85
CA LEU A 79 0.08 0.21 -9.26
C LEU A 79 -0.84 -1.02 -9.42
N ALA A 80 -0.65 -2.06 -8.61
CA ALA A 80 -1.50 -3.25 -8.64
C ALA A 80 -2.95 -2.91 -8.29
N ILE A 81 -3.18 -2.08 -7.27
CA ILE A 81 -4.52 -1.60 -6.90
C ILE A 81 -5.13 -0.80 -8.04
N LEU A 82 -4.37 0.08 -8.70
CA LEU A 82 -4.83 0.86 -9.83
C LEU A 82 -5.29 -0.04 -10.99
N ILE A 83 -4.48 -1.05 -11.33
CA ILE A 83 -4.81 -2.04 -12.38
C ILE A 83 -6.07 -2.82 -11.99
N ILE A 84 -6.17 -3.29 -10.74
CA ILE A 84 -7.35 -4.01 -10.26
C ILE A 84 -8.59 -3.14 -10.37
N ARG A 85 -8.50 -1.88 -9.92
CA ARG A 85 -9.63 -0.93 -9.90
C ARG A 85 -10.09 -0.53 -11.31
N GLN A 86 -9.16 -0.21 -12.20
CA GLN A 86 -9.49 0.40 -13.49
C GLN A 86 -9.58 -0.60 -14.63
N ALA A 87 -8.76 -1.64 -14.64
CA ALA A 87 -8.68 -2.58 -15.75
C ALA A 87 -9.39 -3.91 -15.47
N ILE A 88 -9.37 -4.40 -14.23
CA ILE A 88 -9.85 -5.75 -13.91
C ILE A 88 -11.29 -5.75 -13.38
N LEU A 89 -11.63 -4.88 -12.42
CA LEU A 89 -12.95 -4.85 -11.81
C LEU A 89 -14.08 -4.46 -12.78
N PRO A 90 -13.95 -3.45 -13.66
CA PRO A 90 -15.06 -3.05 -14.52
C PRO A 90 -15.53 -4.16 -15.48
N PRO A 91 -14.63 -4.91 -16.17
CA PRO A 91 -15.04 -6.06 -16.99
C PRO A 91 -15.71 -7.19 -16.18
N ILE A 92 -15.23 -7.49 -14.95
CA ILE A 92 -15.81 -8.54 -14.10
C ILE A 92 -17.26 -8.24 -13.74
N PHE A 93 -17.58 -6.97 -13.53
CA PHE A 93 -18.94 -6.52 -13.17
C PHE A 93 -19.79 -6.14 -14.39
N GLY A 94 -19.30 -6.34 -15.62
CA GLY A 94 -20.00 -6.01 -16.86
C GLY A 94 -20.26 -4.51 -17.03
N LEU A 95 -19.37 -3.67 -16.50
CA LEU A 95 -19.46 -2.21 -16.56
C LEU A 95 -18.79 -1.62 -17.82
N VAL A 96 -18.22 -2.46 -18.68
CA VAL A 96 -17.58 -2.16 -19.97
C VAL A 96 -18.03 -3.19 -21.00
#